data_AF-A0A2A2B849-F1
#
_entry.id   AF-A0A2A2B849-F1
#
_cell.length_a   1.000
_cell.length_b   1.000
_cell.length_c   1.000
_cell.angle_alpha   90.00
_cell.angle_beta   90.00
_cell.angle_gamma   90.00
#
_symmetry.space_group_name_H-M   'P 1'
#
loop_
_entity.id
_entity.type
_entity.pdbx_description
1 polymer ?
#
loop_
_entity_poly.entity_id
_entity_poly.type
_entity_poly.pdbx_seq_one_letter_code
_entity_poly.pdbx_strand_id
1 'polypeptide(L)' 'MKSILLSLFTIIFVVAPIGQAQAKNTPCSGKMGGVSHCSADGKFVCNNGKISQSKKTCR' A
#
# COMPACT_ATOMS: atom_id res chain seq x y z
N MET A 1 7.72 3.91 -43.92
CA MET A 1 6.43 4.06 -43.19
C MET A 1 6.21 2.98 -42.11
N LYS A 2 6.70 1.74 -42.27
CA LYS A 2 6.62 0.68 -41.24
C LYS A 2 7.45 1.01 -39.98
N SER A 3 8.63 1.61 -40.18
CA SER A 3 9.58 2.01 -39.14
C SER A 3 9.10 3.18 -38.27
N ILE A 4 8.35 4.13 -38.85
CA ILE A 4 7.74 5.25 -38.09
C ILE A 4 6.58 4.73 -37.22
N LEU A 5 5.80 3.77 -37.73
CA LEU A 5 4.72 3.13 -36.99
C LEU A 5 5.25 2.26 -35.81
N LEU A 6 6.40 1.61 -36.01
CA LEU A 6 7.09 0.86 -34.95
C LEU A 6 7.66 1.80 -33.86
N SER A 7 8.21 2.96 -34.24
CA SER A 7 8.71 3.96 -33.29
C SER A 7 7.62 4.61 -32.43
N LEU A 8 6.41 4.81 -32.97
CA LEU A 8 5.30 5.36 -32.17
C LEU A 8 4.83 4.39 -31.07
N PHE A 9 4.84 3.08 -31.36
CA PHE A 9 4.45 2.05 -30.38
C PHE A 9 5.43 1.96 -29.20
N THR A 10 6.73 2.17 -29.45
CA THR A 10 7.75 2.14 -28.38
C THR A 10 7.64 3.29 -27.38
N ILE A 11 7.10 4.45 -27.78
CA ILE A 11 7.01 5.63 -26.89
C ILE A 11 5.87 5.46 -25.87
N ILE A 12 4.80 4.77 -26.24
CA ILE A 12 3.62 4.56 -25.38
C ILE A 12 3.93 3.65 -24.19
N PHE A 13 4.88 2.72 -24.31
CA PHE A 13 5.23 1.78 -23.24
C PHE A 13 6.08 2.39 -22.13
N VAL A 14 6.72 3.55 -22.36
CA VAL A 14 7.60 4.21 -21.40
C VAL A 14 6.84 5.06 -20.39
N VAL A 15 5.59 5.45 -20.69
CA VAL A 15 4.72 6.24 -19.79
C VAL A 15 3.80 5.33 -18.95
N ALA A 16 4.32 4.20 -18.48
CA ALA A 16 3.61 3.41 -17.50
C ALA A 16 3.47 4.23 -16.19
N PRO A 17 2.28 4.25 -15.56
CA PRO A 17 2.08 5.03 -14.35
C PRO A 17 2.98 4.48 -13.23
N ILE A 18 3.87 5.33 -12.73
CA ILE A 18 4.66 5.08 -11.53
C ILE A 18 3.66 4.91 -10.39
N GLY A 19 3.44 3.68 -9.93
CA GLY A 19 2.48 3.37 -8.89
C GLY A 19 2.76 4.24 -7.67
N GLN A 20 1.80 5.08 -7.29
CA GLN A 20 1.95 5.97 -6.14
C GLN A 20 2.15 5.13 -4.89
N ALA A 21 3.37 5.07 -4.37
CA ALA A 21 3.67 4.46 -3.09
C ALA A 21 2.94 5.26 -2.00
N GLN A 22 1.77 4.78 -1.60
CA GLN A 22 0.98 5.38 -0.54
C GLN A 22 1.69 5.11 0.79
N ALA A 23 2.61 5.99 1.19
CA ALA A 23 3.21 6.03 2.52
C ALA A 23 2.16 6.55 3.53
N LYS A 24 1.03 5.85 3.64
CA LYS A 24 0.05 6.10 4.70
C LYS A 24 0.46 5.28 5.91
N ASN A 25 0.43 5.90 7.09
CA ASN A 25 0.55 5.22 8.36
C ASN A 25 -0.68 4.31 8.57
N THR A 26 -0.65 3.12 7.97
CA THR A 26 -1.67 2.10 8.17
C THR A 26 -1.45 1.43 9.53
N PRO A 27 -2.54 1.06 10.23
CA PRO A 27 -2.42 0.33 11.49
C PRO A 27 -1.65 -0.97 11.23
N CYS A 28 -0.73 -1.30 12.14
CA CYS A 28 0.09 -2.50 12.05
C CYS A 28 0.98 -2.61 10.78
N SER A 29 1.56 -1.52 10.29
CA SER A 29 2.47 -1.52 9.13
C SER A 29 3.89 -2.03 9.44
N GLY A 30 4.64 -2.36 8.38
CA GLY A 30 6.04 -2.78 8.47
C GLY A 30 6.25 -4.03 9.33
N LYS A 31 7.11 -3.93 10.35
CA LYS A 31 7.46 -5.05 11.26
C LYS A 31 6.29 -5.53 12.13
N MET A 32 5.15 -4.84 12.12
CA MET A 32 3.96 -5.27 12.85
C MET A 32 3.17 -6.38 12.14
N GLY A 33 3.39 -6.56 10.83
CA GLY A 33 2.86 -7.69 10.08
C GLY A 33 1.37 -7.63 9.74
N GLY A 34 0.74 -6.46 9.80
CA GLY A 34 -0.68 -6.27 9.53
C GLY A 34 -1.58 -6.46 10.76
N VAL A 35 -2.86 -6.12 10.58
CA VAL A 35 -3.88 -6.23 11.63
C VAL A 35 -4.28 -7.70 11.80
N SER A 36 -4.28 -8.17 13.05
CA SER A 36 -4.79 -9.48 13.44
C SER A 36 -6.29 -9.40 13.77
N HIS A 37 -6.66 -8.56 14.73
CA HIS A 37 -8.03 -8.35 15.18
C HIS A 37 -8.18 -7.02 15.93
N CYS A 38 -9.41 -6.65 16.29
CA CYS A 38 -9.70 -5.50 17.13
C CYS A 38 -9.81 -5.92 18.61
N SER A 39 -9.20 -5.14 19.52
CA SER A 39 -9.50 -5.25 20.96
C SER A 39 -10.90 -4.71 21.25
N ALA A 40 -11.48 -5.11 22.38
CA ALA A 40 -12.77 -4.59 22.87
C ALA A 40 -12.78 -3.05 23.02
N ASP A 41 -11.63 -2.44 23.33
CA ASP A 41 -11.46 -0.98 23.42
C ASP A 41 -11.35 -0.28 22.05
N GLY A 42 -11.54 -1.01 20.94
CA GLY A 42 -11.44 -0.47 19.59
C GLY A 42 -10.00 -0.15 19.16
N LYS A 43 -8.99 -0.85 19.70
CA LYS A 43 -7.58 -0.74 19.26
C LYS A 43 -7.24 -1.87 18.29
N PHE A 44 -6.36 -1.60 17.32
CA PHE A 44 -5.88 -2.65 16.41
C PHE A 44 -4.82 -3.50 17.11
N VAL A 45 -5.03 -4.81 17.17
CA VAL A 45 -4.05 -5.80 17.59
C VAL A 45 -3.32 -6.29 16.34
N CYS A 46 -1.99 -6.28 16.35
CA CYS A 46 -1.16 -6.64 15.21
C CYS A 46 -0.74 -8.12 15.25
N ASN A 47 -0.32 -8.67 14.11
CA ASN A 47 0.11 -10.07 14.00
C ASN A 47 1.38 -10.38 14.82
N ASN A 48 2.21 -9.38 15.12
CA ASN A 48 3.32 -9.53 16.04
C ASN A 48 2.93 -9.49 17.54
N GLY A 49 1.63 -9.47 17.87
CA GLY A 49 1.09 -9.44 19.22
C GLY A 49 1.10 -8.07 19.90
N LYS A 50 1.60 -7.01 19.25
CA LYS A 50 1.57 -5.64 19.80
C LYS A 50 0.29 -4.90 19.42
N ILE A 51 -0.10 -3.93 20.24
CA ILE A 51 -1.20 -3.01 19.91
C ILE A 51 -0.66 -1.87 19.02
N SER A 52 -1.39 -1.57 17.95
CA SER A 52 -1.09 -0.47 17.03
C SER A 52 -1.16 0.89 17.73
N GLN A 53 -0.21 1.77 17.43
CA GLN A 53 -0.21 3.16 17.88
C GLN A 53 -1.08 4.08 17.00
N SER A 54 -1.85 3.52 16.08
CA SER A 54 -2.77 4.31 15.27
C SER A 54 -3.79 5.02 16.16
N LYS A 55 -4.01 6.31 15.91
CA LYS A 55 -5.09 7.10 16.55
C LYS A 55 -6.48 6.75 16.02
N LYS A 56 -6.55 5.87 15.01
CA LYS A 56 -7.82 5.38 14.46
C LYS A 56 -8.41 4.32 15.39
N THR A 57 -9.73 4.24 15.43
CA THR A 57 -10.46 3.18 16.12
C THR A 57 -10.71 2.02 15.17
N CYS A 58 -10.44 0.81 15.64
CA CYS A 58 -10.76 -0.46 15.01
C CYS A 58 -12.27 -0.69 15.15
N ARG A 59 -12.96 -0.89 14.02
CA ARG A 59 -14.40 -1.14 13.94
C ARG A 59 -14.65 -2.48 13.25
#